data_AF-A0A6P7TIW1-F1
#
_entry.id   AF-A0A6P7TIW1-F1
#
_cell.length_a   1.000
_cell.length_b   1.000
_cell.length_c   1.000
_cell.angle_alpha   90.00
_cell.angle_beta   90.00
_cell.angle_gamma   90.00
#
_symmetry.space_group_name_H-M   'P 1'
#
loop_
_entity.id
_entity.type
_entity.pdbx_description
1 polymer ?
#
loop_
_entity_poly.entity_id
_entity_poly.type
_entity_poly.pdbx_seq_one_letter_code
_entity_poly.pdbx_strand_id
1 'polypeptide(L)'
;MVFCRSASVASCNGRMYRVDKLREPRQIVAGYILPVLLLIQCFSLSVEAGNTNINGKSESSSSPDFKIPLCSNLLLGQYVCDEPIIDSKTQQAKNCDQDTRTVVVTCRTAPNITCRGESKNESQKFTRHLPCKWTNGHSFETALLLSIFLGMFGVDRFYLGYPAIGLLKFSTLGFMFLGQLIDILLIATQVVKPADGSDYVIDYYGAVLTRLSMDNETYIKPPNY
;
A
#
# COMPACT_ATOMS: atom_id res chain seq x y z
N MET A 1 -27.00 -12.36 13.05
CA MET A 1 -25.60 -12.44 13.51
C MET A 1 -25.06 -13.79 13.07
N VAL A 2 -24.36 -13.84 11.93
CA VAL A 2 -23.80 -15.10 11.42
C VAL A 2 -22.28 -15.00 11.56
N PHE A 3 -21.76 -15.70 12.57
CA PHE A 3 -20.34 -16.03 12.66
C PHE A 3 -20.05 -17.10 11.61
N CYS A 4 -19.10 -16.84 10.71
CA CYS A 4 -18.45 -17.90 9.93
C CYS A 4 -17.01 -18.04 10.41
N ARG A 5 -16.75 -19.08 11.21
CA ARG A 5 -15.44 -19.70 11.34
C ARG A 5 -15.22 -20.63 10.14
N SER A 6 -13.95 -20.85 9.83
CA SER A 6 -13.36 -21.81 8.90
C SER A 6 -12.99 -21.32 7.50
N ALA A 7 -11.75 -21.67 7.18
CA ALA A 7 -11.06 -21.50 5.93
C ALA A 7 -11.85 -22.12 4.77
N SER A 8 -12.09 -21.31 3.74
CA SER A 8 -12.29 -21.76 2.37
C SER A 8 -11.86 -20.64 1.45
N VAL A 9 -11.08 -21.01 0.45
CA VAL A 9 -10.64 -20.15 -0.64
C VAL A 9 -11.90 -19.72 -1.40
N ALA A 10 -12.43 -18.54 -1.07
CA ALA A 10 -13.53 -17.94 -1.80
C ALA A 10 -12.94 -17.06 -2.91
N SER A 11 -13.29 -17.39 -4.17
CA SER A 11 -13.04 -16.55 -5.32
C SER A 11 -13.84 -15.25 -5.17
N CYS A 12 -13.16 -14.20 -4.72
CA CYS A 12 -13.74 -12.86 -4.58
C CYS A 12 -13.75 -12.15 -5.94
N ASN A 13 -14.82 -12.33 -6.71
CA ASN A 13 -15.10 -11.48 -7.87
C ASN A 13 -15.88 -10.22 -7.43
N GLY A 14 -15.27 -9.45 -6.53
CA GLY A 14 -15.82 -8.20 -6.00
C GLY A 14 -14.70 -7.18 -5.86
N ARG A 15 -14.83 -6.02 -6.52
CA ARG A 15 -13.93 -4.88 -6.29
C ARG A 15 -14.14 -4.39 -4.85
N MET A 16 -13.25 -4.83 -3.95
CA MET A 16 -13.11 -4.24 -2.62
C MET A 16 -12.48 -2.86 -2.76
N TYR A 17 -13.08 -1.86 -2.13
CA TYR A 17 -12.49 -0.53 -1.99
C TYR A 17 -11.93 -0.43 -0.58
N ARG A 18 -10.62 -0.19 -0.44
CA ARG A 18 -9.97 0.00 0.84
C ARG A 18 -10.19 1.43 1.32
N VAL A 19 -10.59 1.59 2.59
CA VAL A 19 -10.58 2.86 3.30
C VAL A 19 -9.24 2.95 4.00
N ASP A 20 -8.28 3.65 3.39
CA ASP A 20 -6.96 3.77 3.98
C ASP A 20 -6.98 4.80 5.12
N LYS A 21 -7.22 4.33 6.35
CA LYS A 21 -6.62 4.93 7.54
C LYS A 21 -5.15 4.53 7.52
N LEU A 22 -4.28 5.47 7.16
CA LEU A 22 -2.84 5.30 6.99
C LEU A 22 -2.23 4.49 8.15
N ARG A 23 -1.94 3.21 7.90
CA ARG A 23 -1.02 2.41 8.69
C ARG A 23 0.19 2.14 7.82
N GLU A 24 1.31 2.73 8.23
CA GLU A 24 2.62 2.65 7.58
C GLU A 24 2.94 1.23 7.08
N PRO A 25 3.47 1.07 5.85
CA PRO A 25 4.02 -0.21 5.45
C PRO A 25 5.33 -0.41 6.22
N ARG A 26 5.28 -1.22 7.27
CA ARG A 26 6.49 -1.84 7.80
C ARG A 26 7.20 -2.57 6.65
N GLN A 27 8.36 -2.04 6.28
CA GLN A 27 9.31 -2.63 5.35
C GLN A 27 9.53 -4.12 5.66
N ILE A 28 9.12 -5.00 4.74
CA ILE A 28 9.27 -6.47 4.88
C ILE A 28 10.72 -6.91 4.56
N VAL A 29 11.58 -6.01 4.09
CA VAL A 29 13.00 -6.30 3.80
C VAL A 29 13.85 -6.64 5.03
N ALA A 30 13.31 -6.49 6.25
CA ALA A 30 13.97 -6.96 7.47
C ALA A 30 13.83 -8.48 7.73
N GLY A 31 13.03 -9.22 6.94
CA GLY A 31 12.75 -10.65 7.19
C GLY A 31 13.77 -11.65 6.62
N TYR A 32 14.48 -11.29 5.55
CA TYR A 32 15.36 -12.23 4.82
C TYR A 32 16.86 -11.97 5.02
N ILE A 33 17.24 -10.84 5.61
CA ILE A 33 18.61 -10.53 6.03
C ILE A 33 18.87 -11.00 7.47
N LEU A 34 17.81 -11.21 8.27
CA LEU A 34 17.91 -11.58 9.67
C LEU A 34 18.29 -13.05 9.96
N PRO A 35 17.90 -14.09 9.19
CA PRO A 35 18.27 -15.47 9.56
C PRO A 35 19.75 -15.77 9.30
N VAL A 36 20.43 -15.01 8.44
CA VAL A 36 21.87 -15.18 8.14
C VAL A 36 22.76 -14.38 9.11
N LEU A 37 22.21 -13.39 9.82
CA LEU A 37 22.91 -12.61 10.85
C LEU A 37 22.61 -13.09 12.29
N LEU A 38 21.72 -14.09 12.45
CA LEU A 38 21.20 -14.60 13.73
C LEU A 38 22.04 -15.72 14.39
N LEU A 39 23.30 -15.91 14.00
CA LEU A 39 24.21 -16.85 14.67
C LEU A 39 25.26 -16.19 15.59
N ILE A 40 25.33 -14.85 15.70
CA ILE A 40 26.44 -14.18 16.40
C ILE A 40 26.05 -13.36 17.64
N GLN A 41 24.76 -13.12 17.97
CA GLN A 41 24.42 -12.37 19.20
C GLN A 41 23.31 -13.01 20.04
N CYS A 42 23.50 -14.27 20.41
CA CYS A 42 22.79 -14.91 21.53
C CYS A 42 23.39 -14.59 22.92
N PHE A 43 24.32 -13.64 23.03
CA PHE A 43 24.91 -13.26 24.31
C PHE A 43 24.63 -11.78 24.61
N SER A 44 23.52 -11.52 25.32
CA SER A 44 23.52 -10.85 26.63
C SER A 44 22.31 -9.95 26.85
N LEU A 45 21.79 -10.04 28.07
CA LEU A 45 20.95 -9.09 28.80
C LEU A 45 19.42 -9.17 28.60
N SER A 46 18.84 -10.05 29.41
CA SER A 46 17.70 -9.71 30.27
C SER A 46 17.95 -8.42 31.05
N VAL A 47 16.91 -7.61 31.29
CA VAL A 47 16.50 -7.10 32.62
C VAL A 47 15.20 -6.28 32.51
N GLU A 48 14.45 -6.37 33.60
CA GLU A 48 13.05 -6.03 33.90
C GLU A 48 12.62 -4.53 33.87
N ALA A 49 11.30 -4.38 33.78
CA ALA A 49 10.41 -3.44 34.48
C ALA A 49 10.28 -1.96 34.02
N GLY A 50 9.02 -1.51 33.93
CA GLY A 50 8.66 -0.10 33.79
C GLY A 50 7.15 0.15 33.63
N ASN A 51 6.45 0.28 34.76
CA ASN A 51 5.05 0.70 34.90
C ASN A 51 4.85 2.17 34.49
N THR A 52 3.78 2.52 33.75
CA THR A 52 3.15 3.85 33.88
C THR A 52 1.63 3.82 33.59
N ASN A 53 0.91 4.41 34.53
CA ASN A 53 -0.51 4.73 34.56
C ASN A 53 -0.77 5.99 33.71
N ILE A 54 -1.84 6.00 32.89
CA ILE A 54 -2.45 7.26 32.45
C ILE A 54 -3.99 7.16 32.50
N ASN A 55 -4.55 8.01 33.34
CA ASN A 55 -5.97 8.28 33.54
C ASN A 55 -6.62 8.98 32.35
N GLY A 56 -7.90 8.67 32.14
CA GLY A 56 -8.94 9.64 31.80
C GLY A 56 -9.02 10.12 30.35
N LYS A 57 -10.13 9.79 29.68
CA LYS A 57 -11.32 10.67 29.70
C LYS A 57 -12.46 10.05 28.90
N SER A 58 -13.49 9.61 29.62
CA SER A 58 -14.85 9.42 29.11
C SER A 58 -15.54 10.77 29.02
N GLU A 59 -16.17 11.07 27.89
CA GLU A 59 -17.18 12.13 27.71
C GLU A 59 -17.85 11.90 26.35
N SER A 60 -19.15 12.01 26.14
CA SER A 60 -20.35 11.91 26.96
C SER A 60 -21.47 11.90 25.93
N SER A 61 -22.35 10.90 25.99
CA SER A 61 -23.62 10.89 25.27
C SER A 61 -24.50 12.04 25.75
N SER A 62 -24.89 12.94 24.85
CA SER A 62 -26.04 13.83 25.05
C SER A 62 -26.91 13.84 23.80
N SER A 63 -28.21 13.63 24.05
CA SER A 63 -29.48 13.90 23.33
C SER A 63 -29.47 14.42 21.88
N PRO A 64 -30.50 14.13 21.06
CA PRO A 64 -30.54 14.47 19.64
C PRO A 64 -30.82 15.97 19.44
N ASP A 65 -29.81 16.79 19.62
CA ASP A 65 -29.66 18.07 18.93
C ASP A 65 -29.19 17.74 17.50
N PHE A 66 -29.87 18.22 16.47
CA PHE A 66 -29.48 18.01 15.06
C PHE A 66 -28.19 18.78 14.77
N LYS A 67 -27.06 18.26 15.24
CA LYS A 67 -25.74 18.83 15.04
C LYS A 67 -25.24 18.39 13.67
N ILE A 68 -25.23 19.32 12.72
CA ILE A 68 -24.75 19.09 11.36
C ILE A 68 -23.30 18.53 11.41
N PRO A 69 -23.02 17.35 10.82
CA PRO A 69 -21.72 16.71 10.88
C PRO A 69 -20.66 17.46 10.04
N LEU A 70 -19.38 17.29 10.38
CA LEU A 70 -18.28 17.84 9.56
C LEU A 70 -18.14 17.08 8.25
N CYS A 71 -17.82 17.78 7.16
CA CYS A 71 -17.63 17.15 5.84
C CYS A 71 -16.49 16.10 5.83
N SER A 72 -15.49 16.26 6.69
CA SER A 72 -14.41 15.27 6.88
C SER A 72 -14.87 13.95 7.51
N ASN A 73 -15.97 13.98 8.27
CA ASN A 73 -16.51 12.85 9.05
C ASN A 73 -17.64 12.11 8.34
N LEU A 74 -17.90 12.38 7.06
CA LEU A 74 -18.91 11.64 6.30
C LEU A 74 -18.51 10.17 6.13
N LEU A 75 -19.50 9.29 6.29
CA LEU A 75 -19.34 7.85 6.10
C LEU A 75 -19.29 7.51 4.61
N LEU A 76 -18.77 6.33 4.30
CA LEU A 76 -18.76 5.82 2.93
C LEU A 76 -20.19 5.67 2.40
N GLY A 77 -20.41 6.08 1.15
CA GLY A 77 -21.74 6.16 0.53
C GLY A 77 -22.48 7.48 0.76
N GLN A 78 -22.02 8.35 1.66
CA GLN A 78 -22.60 9.70 1.86
C GLN A 78 -21.92 10.78 1.00
N TYR A 79 -20.87 10.41 0.27
CA TYR A 79 -20.12 11.26 -0.66
C TYR A 79 -19.57 10.43 -1.81
N VAL A 80 -19.22 11.11 -2.90
CA VAL A 80 -18.61 10.55 -4.11
C VAL A 80 -17.41 11.40 -4.47
N CYS A 81 -16.25 10.79 -4.68
CA CYS A 81 -15.05 11.50 -5.11
C CYS A 81 -14.87 11.45 -6.62
N ASP A 82 -14.32 12.52 -7.18
CA ASP A 82 -13.90 12.55 -8.58
C ASP A 82 -12.64 11.68 -8.75
N GLU A 83 -12.51 11.07 -9.93
CA GLU A 83 -11.36 10.21 -10.24
C GLU A 83 -10.09 11.07 -10.44
N PRO A 84 -8.92 10.64 -9.92
CA PRO A 84 -7.69 11.37 -10.10
C PRO A 84 -7.25 11.33 -11.57
N ILE A 85 -6.57 12.39 -12.02
CA ILE A 85 -6.02 12.46 -13.38
C ILE A 85 -4.89 11.43 -13.50
N ILE A 86 -4.98 10.52 -14.47
CA ILE A 86 -4.00 9.47 -14.70
C ILE A 86 -2.94 9.97 -15.70
N ASP A 87 -1.67 9.72 -15.42
CA ASP A 87 -0.57 9.97 -16.36
C ASP A 87 -0.55 8.88 -17.44
N SER A 88 -0.56 9.29 -18.71
CA SER A 88 -0.48 8.41 -19.88
C SER A 88 0.76 7.50 -19.93
N LYS A 89 1.88 7.88 -19.31
CA LYS A 89 3.12 7.11 -19.37
C LYS A 89 3.22 6.07 -18.26
N THR A 90 2.80 6.44 -17.05
CA THR A 90 2.93 5.56 -15.88
C THR A 90 1.66 4.81 -15.54
N GLN A 91 0.52 5.22 -16.13
CA GLN A 91 -0.81 4.70 -15.79
C GLN A 91 -1.14 4.85 -14.29
N GLN A 92 -0.51 5.84 -13.61
CA GLN A 92 -0.73 6.17 -12.20
C GLN A 92 -1.30 7.58 -12.03
N ALA A 93 -1.85 7.87 -10.86
CA ALA A 93 -2.36 9.19 -10.50
C ALA A 93 -1.26 10.26 -10.58
N LYS A 94 -1.51 11.32 -11.35
CA LYS A 94 -0.64 12.48 -11.46
C LYS A 94 -0.64 13.25 -10.13
N ASN A 95 0.52 13.80 -9.75
CA ASN A 95 0.71 14.53 -8.48
C ASN A 95 0.49 13.66 -7.23
N CYS A 96 0.88 12.39 -7.28
CA CYS A 96 1.01 11.58 -6.07
C CYS A 96 2.20 12.10 -5.24
N ASP A 97 1.96 12.38 -3.96
CA ASP A 97 2.98 12.84 -3.04
C ASP A 97 3.91 11.67 -2.62
N GLN A 98 5.23 11.91 -2.58
CA GLN A 98 6.22 10.85 -2.32
C GLN A 98 6.21 10.39 -0.85
N ASP A 99 6.05 11.33 0.08
CA ASP A 99 6.17 11.07 1.52
C ASP A 99 4.88 10.48 2.08
N THR A 100 3.73 11.08 1.75
CA THR A 100 2.42 10.67 2.24
C THR A 100 1.81 9.55 1.42
N ARG A 101 2.27 9.33 0.17
CA ARG A 101 1.66 8.40 -0.80
C ARG A 101 0.17 8.67 -1.00
N THR A 102 -0.19 9.95 -1.00
CA THR A 102 -1.56 10.39 -1.22
C THR A 102 -1.68 11.36 -2.38
N VAL A 103 -2.84 11.33 -3.02
CA VAL A 103 -3.24 12.31 -4.04
C VAL A 103 -4.48 13.03 -3.54
N VAL A 104 -4.52 14.34 -3.75
CA VAL A 104 -5.67 15.17 -3.37
C VAL A 104 -6.68 15.13 -4.50
N VAL A 105 -7.90 14.71 -4.17
CA VAL A 105 -9.05 14.75 -5.08
C VAL A 105 -10.18 15.58 -4.51
N THR A 106 -11.03 16.08 -5.41
CA THR A 106 -12.27 16.75 -5.03
C THR A 106 -13.38 15.72 -4.88
N CYS A 107 -14.18 15.86 -3.82
CA CYS A 107 -15.30 15.00 -3.50
C CYS A 107 -16.57 15.83 -3.33
N ARG A 108 -17.69 15.26 -3.78
CA ARG A 108 -19.03 15.83 -3.67
C ARG A 108 -19.89 15.04 -2.68
N THR A 109 -20.73 15.70 -1.89
CA THR A 109 -21.69 14.98 -1.03
C THR A 109 -22.83 14.37 -1.83
N ALA A 110 -23.45 13.31 -1.30
CA ALA A 110 -24.64 12.72 -1.88
C ALA A 110 -25.84 13.69 -1.84
N PRO A 111 -26.83 13.54 -2.74
CA PRO A 111 -28.03 14.37 -2.72
C PRO A 111 -28.72 14.28 -1.36
N ASN A 112 -29.25 15.41 -0.88
CA ASN A 112 -29.94 15.54 0.41
C ASN A 112 -29.08 15.34 1.67
N ILE A 113 -27.74 15.39 1.58
CA ILE A 113 -26.83 15.38 2.74
C ILE A 113 -26.10 16.73 2.85
N THR A 114 -26.33 17.42 3.97
CA THR A 114 -25.66 18.68 4.32
C THR A 114 -24.58 18.45 5.37
N CYS A 115 -23.40 19.01 5.16
CA CYS A 115 -22.27 18.94 6.09
C CYS A 115 -21.65 20.32 6.29
N ARG A 116 -20.97 20.52 7.44
CA ARG A 116 -20.27 21.76 7.78
C ARG A 116 -18.76 21.59 7.49
N GLY A 117 -18.19 22.37 6.57
CA GLY A 117 -16.81 22.20 6.13
C GLY A 117 -16.24 23.39 5.34
N GLU A 118 -15.04 23.21 4.77
CA GLU A 118 -14.15 24.26 4.25
C GLU A 118 -14.67 25.01 3.00
N SER A 119 -15.79 24.60 2.39
CA SER A 119 -16.43 25.34 1.30
C SER A 119 -17.74 26.00 1.76
N LYS A 120 -17.69 27.31 2.03
CA LYS A 120 -18.82 28.09 2.57
C LYS A 120 -19.81 28.62 1.52
N ASN A 121 -19.54 28.47 0.23
CA ASN A 121 -20.49 28.83 -0.82
C ASN A 121 -20.27 27.92 -2.02
N GLU A 122 -21.37 27.41 -2.56
CA GLU A 122 -21.47 26.35 -3.55
C GLU A 122 -21.43 24.93 -2.94
N SER A 123 -22.62 24.35 -2.92
CA SER A 123 -22.97 22.99 -2.56
C SER A 123 -21.81 22.00 -2.72
N GLN A 124 -21.42 21.41 -1.58
CA GLN A 124 -21.05 20.00 -1.51
C GLN A 124 -19.64 19.59 -1.94
N LYS A 125 -18.71 20.46 -2.38
CA LYS A 125 -17.34 20.05 -2.73
C LYS A 125 -16.34 20.18 -1.56
N PHE A 126 -15.58 19.13 -1.29
CA PHE A 126 -14.50 19.09 -0.30
C PHE A 126 -13.30 18.29 -0.83
N THR A 127 -12.10 18.51 -0.31
CA THR A 127 -10.91 17.76 -0.71
C THR A 127 -10.70 16.54 0.18
N ARG A 128 -10.21 15.45 -0.42
CA ARG A 128 -9.84 14.25 0.33
C ARG A 128 -8.54 13.66 -0.22
N HIS A 129 -7.76 13.12 0.70
CA HIS A 129 -6.55 12.37 0.37
C HIS A 129 -6.96 10.94 0.02
N LEU A 130 -6.62 10.51 -1.19
CA LEU A 130 -6.74 9.12 -1.62
C LEU A 130 -5.35 8.47 -1.65
N PRO A 131 -5.25 7.19 -1.28
CA PRO A 131 -4.00 6.42 -1.40
C PRO A 131 -3.59 6.31 -2.87
N CYS A 132 -2.31 6.55 -3.16
CA CYS A 132 -1.74 6.41 -4.49
C CYS A 132 -0.38 5.69 -4.45
N LYS A 133 0.03 5.14 -5.59
CA LYS A 133 1.35 4.55 -5.78
C LYS A 133 2.25 5.57 -6.46
N TRP A 134 3.28 6.02 -5.77
CA TRP A 134 4.27 6.92 -6.35
C TRP A 134 5.30 6.11 -7.13
N THR A 135 5.62 6.54 -8.36
CA THR A 135 6.50 5.81 -9.27
C THR A 135 7.60 6.73 -9.81
N ASN A 136 8.81 6.18 -10.01
CA ASN A 136 9.96 6.92 -10.55
C ASN A 136 10.35 6.45 -11.97
N GLY A 137 9.45 5.77 -12.69
CA GLY A 137 9.69 5.30 -14.06
C GLY A 137 10.35 3.92 -14.19
N HIS A 138 10.64 3.24 -13.06
CA HIS A 138 11.07 1.83 -13.10
C HIS A 138 9.92 0.94 -13.56
N SER A 139 10.07 0.36 -14.74
CA SER A 139 9.04 -0.49 -15.36
C SER A 139 9.18 -1.93 -14.88
N PHE A 140 8.07 -2.52 -14.41
CA PHE A 140 8.05 -3.90 -13.93
C PHE A 140 8.44 -4.91 -15.01
N GLU A 141 7.89 -4.73 -16.22
CA GLU A 141 8.16 -5.64 -17.34
C GLU A 141 9.62 -5.61 -17.74
N THR A 142 10.23 -4.42 -17.80
CA THR A 142 11.65 -4.27 -18.10
C THR A 142 12.52 -4.94 -17.02
N ALA A 143 12.20 -4.75 -15.74
CA ALA A 143 12.93 -5.42 -14.65
C ALA A 143 12.83 -6.95 -14.75
N LEU A 144 11.64 -7.48 -15.05
CA LEU A 144 11.42 -8.91 -15.20
C LEU A 144 12.13 -9.48 -16.44
N LEU A 145 12.09 -8.78 -17.56
CA LEU A 145 12.76 -9.17 -18.79
C LEU A 145 14.29 -9.13 -18.64
N LEU A 146 14.83 -8.10 -17.99
CA LEU A 146 16.24 -8.02 -17.64
C LEU A 146 16.64 -9.14 -16.69
N SER A 147 15.77 -9.52 -15.75
CA SER A 147 16.02 -10.66 -14.88
C SER A 147 16.10 -11.94 -15.71
N ILE A 148 15.14 -12.23 -16.58
CA ILE A 148 15.12 -13.46 -17.40
C ILE A 148 16.34 -13.57 -18.33
N PHE A 149 16.69 -12.51 -19.07
CA PHE A 149 17.74 -12.56 -20.08
C PHE A 149 19.15 -12.25 -19.55
N LEU A 150 19.26 -11.35 -18.56
CA LEU A 150 20.55 -10.86 -18.03
C LEU A 150 20.72 -11.09 -16.52
N GLY A 151 19.90 -11.91 -15.87
CA GLY A 151 20.00 -12.17 -14.43
C GLY A 151 21.26 -12.95 -14.06
N MET A 152 21.85 -13.75 -14.97
CA MET A 152 23.18 -14.37 -14.80
C MET A 152 24.27 -13.32 -14.54
N PHE A 153 24.12 -12.11 -15.09
CA PHE A 153 25.02 -10.98 -14.89
C PHE A 153 24.56 -10.04 -13.75
N GLY A 154 23.36 -10.24 -13.20
CA GLY A 154 22.77 -9.39 -12.15
C GLY A 154 22.35 -7.99 -12.62
N VAL A 155 22.12 -7.79 -13.93
CA VAL A 155 21.74 -6.49 -14.52
C VAL A 155 20.41 -5.96 -13.99
N ASP A 156 19.48 -6.87 -13.68
CA ASP A 156 18.23 -6.56 -13.02
C ASP A 156 18.45 -5.85 -11.67
N ARG A 157 19.40 -6.28 -10.84
CA ARG A 157 19.73 -5.60 -9.57
C ARG A 157 20.40 -4.25 -9.76
N PHE A 158 21.21 -4.09 -10.80
CA PHE A 158 21.74 -2.78 -11.15
C PHE A 158 20.62 -1.81 -11.60
N TYR A 159 19.64 -2.29 -12.36
CA TYR A 159 18.50 -1.49 -12.81
C TYR A 159 17.63 -0.98 -11.65
N LEU A 160 17.46 -1.78 -10.59
CA LEU A 160 16.70 -1.39 -9.39
C LEU A 160 17.49 -0.49 -8.41
N GLY A 161 18.77 -0.22 -8.66
CA GLY A 161 19.62 0.57 -7.77
C GLY A 161 20.33 -0.21 -6.66
N TYR A 162 20.52 -1.53 -6.82
CA TYR A 162 21.27 -2.39 -5.88
C TYR A 162 22.62 -2.85 -6.47
N PRO A 163 23.62 -1.96 -6.59
CA PRO A 163 24.86 -2.27 -7.29
C PRO A 163 25.73 -3.32 -6.57
N ALA A 164 25.74 -3.32 -5.23
CA ALA A 164 26.54 -4.28 -4.47
C ALA A 164 26.08 -5.73 -4.68
N ILE A 165 24.76 -5.96 -4.72
CA ILE A 165 24.18 -7.30 -4.93
C ILE A 165 24.38 -7.74 -6.39
N GLY A 166 24.29 -6.81 -7.34
CA GLY A 166 24.61 -7.08 -8.75
C GLY A 166 26.06 -7.53 -8.93
N LEU A 167 27.02 -6.80 -8.35
CA LEU A 167 28.44 -7.14 -8.43
C LEU A 167 28.80 -8.48 -7.75
N LEU A 168 28.13 -8.80 -6.63
CA LEU A 168 28.31 -10.07 -5.95
C LEU A 168 27.93 -11.26 -6.86
N LYS A 169 26.85 -11.12 -7.63
CA LYS A 169 26.40 -12.15 -8.58
C LYS A 169 27.33 -12.29 -9.78
N PHE A 170 27.83 -11.17 -10.28
CA PHE A 170 28.81 -11.16 -11.35
C PHE A 170 30.12 -11.85 -10.93
N SER A 171 30.62 -11.56 -9.73
CA SER A 171 31.86 -12.16 -9.18
C SER A 171 31.74 -13.67 -8.93
N THR A 172 30.55 -14.14 -8.55
CA THR A 172 30.28 -15.57 -8.31
C THR A 172 29.97 -16.37 -9.58
N LEU A 173 30.22 -15.81 -10.78
CA LEU A 173 29.90 -16.40 -12.09
C LEU A 173 28.44 -16.89 -12.17
N GLY A 174 27.53 -16.19 -11.49
CA GLY A 174 26.09 -16.37 -11.66
C GLY A 174 25.53 -17.73 -11.25
N PHE A 175 26.07 -18.44 -10.25
CA PHE A 175 25.44 -19.61 -9.58
C PHE A 175 24.64 -20.59 -10.47
N MET A 176 25.13 -20.84 -11.69
CA MET A 176 24.69 -21.74 -12.79
C MET A 176 23.20 -21.81 -13.21
N PHE A 177 22.24 -21.38 -12.38
CA PHE A 177 20.79 -21.30 -12.63
C PHE A 177 20.01 -20.85 -11.38
N LEU A 178 20.55 -21.11 -10.17
CA LEU A 178 19.78 -20.95 -8.93
C LEU A 178 19.60 -19.48 -8.55
N GLY A 179 20.65 -18.67 -8.73
CA GLY A 179 20.58 -17.22 -8.51
C GLY A 179 19.56 -16.55 -9.43
N GLN A 180 19.62 -16.91 -10.72
CA GLN A 180 18.67 -16.51 -11.75
C GLN A 180 17.21 -16.82 -11.36
N LEU A 181 16.92 -18.03 -10.88
CA LEU A 181 15.57 -18.42 -10.48
C LEU A 181 15.07 -17.63 -9.26
N ILE A 182 15.94 -17.43 -8.25
CA ILE A 182 15.60 -16.68 -7.04
C ILE A 182 15.31 -15.20 -7.40
N ASP A 183 16.07 -14.63 -8.33
CA ASP A 183 15.85 -13.25 -8.77
C ASP A 183 14.53 -13.04 -9.49
N ILE A 184 14.20 -13.93 -10.43
CA ILE A 184 12.91 -13.93 -11.10
C ILE A 184 11.79 -14.00 -10.06
N LEU A 185 11.89 -14.89 -9.07
CA LEU A 185 10.87 -15.03 -8.03
C LEU A 185 10.73 -13.76 -7.19
N LEU A 186 11.84 -13.14 -6.78
CA LEU A 186 11.84 -11.92 -5.95
C LEU A 186 11.23 -10.71 -6.68
N ILE A 187 11.47 -10.59 -8.00
CA ILE A 187 10.90 -9.52 -8.81
C ILE A 187 9.43 -9.84 -9.12
N ALA A 188 9.09 -11.05 -9.56
CA ALA A 188 7.74 -11.46 -9.90
C ALA A 188 6.76 -11.34 -8.72
N THR A 189 7.23 -11.64 -7.50
CA THR A 189 6.42 -11.47 -6.27
C THR A 189 6.31 -10.02 -5.80
N GLN A 190 6.95 -9.05 -6.49
CA GLN A 190 6.99 -7.63 -6.14
C GLN A 190 7.47 -7.38 -4.70
N VAL A 191 8.22 -8.34 -4.14
CA VAL A 191 8.78 -8.26 -2.79
C VAL A 191 9.93 -7.26 -2.76
N VAL A 192 10.77 -7.28 -3.80
CA VAL A 192 11.82 -6.28 -3.98
C VAL A 192 11.27 -5.12 -4.79
N LYS A 193 11.40 -3.92 -4.25
CA LYS A 193 11.05 -2.65 -4.91
C LYS A 193 12.33 -1.91 -5.32
N PRO A 194 12.23 -0.89 -6.18
CA PRO A 194 13.34 0.01 -6.45
C PRO A 194 13.95 0.59 -5.17
N ALA A 195 15.26 0.85 -5.19
CA ALA A 195 16.00 1.39 -4.04
C ALA A 195 15.46 2.75 -3.56
N ASP A 196 14.81 3.52 -4.45
CA ASP A 196 14.19 4.82 -4.14
C ASP A 196 12.92 4.71 -3.29
N GLY A 197 12.44 3.51 -3.00
CA GLY A 197 11.19 3.29 -2.27
C GLY A 197 9.92 3.59 -3.07
N SER A 198 10.08 3.80 -4.38
CA SER A 198 8.98 3.93 -5.35
C SER A 198 8.31 2.58 -5.62
N ASP A 199 7.10 2.60 -6.16
CA ASP A 199 6.46 1.42 -6.73
C ASP A 199 6.84 1.27 -8.21
N TYR A 200 6.72 0.05 -8.73
CA TYR A 200 6.90 -0.20 -10.15
C TYR A 200 5.79 0.44 -10.97
N VAL A 201 6.17 0.94 -12.15
CA VAL A 201 5.23 1.22 -13.23
C VAL A 201 4.79 -0.11 -13.81
N ILE A 202 3.48 -0.36 -13.76
CA ILE A 202 2.84 -1.57 -14.26
C ILE A 202 1.72 -1.11 -15.18
N ASP A 203 1.72 -1.64 -16.40
CA ASP A 203 0.69 -1.32 -17.39
C ASP A 203 -0.69 -1.78 -16.93
N TYR A 204 -1.74 -1.22 -17.56
CA TYR A 204 -3.13 -1.50 -17.20
C TYR A 204 -3.49 -3.00 -17.21
N TYR A 205 -2.83 -3.78 -18.07
CA TYR A 205 -3.00 -5.24 -18.18
C TYR A 205 -1.93 -6.05 -17.44
N GLY A 206 -1.03 -5.39 -16.72
CA GLY A 206 0.07 -6.03 -16.03
C GLY A 206 -0.36 -6.74 -14.72
N ALA A 207 0.48 -7.66 -14.26
CA ALA A 207 0.24 -8.40 -13.02
C ALA A 207 0.61 -7.54 -11.80
N VAL A 208 -0.39 -6.99 -11.10
CA VAL A 208 -0.20 -6.24 -9.84
C VAL A 208 -0.53 -7.13 -8.64
N LEU A 209 0.43 -7.30 -7.72
CA LEU A 209 0.17 -7.97 -6.45
C LEU A 209 -0.23 -6.93 -5.39
N THR A 210 -1.51 -6.90 -5.04
CA THR A 210 -2.03 -6.05 -3.96
C THR A 210 -2.38 -6.93 -2.77
N ARG A 211 -1.68 -6.73 -1.64
CA ARG A 211 -2.03 -7.42 -0.40
C ARG A 211 -3.28 -6.78 0.18
N LEU A 212 -4.43 -7.43 0.02
CA LEU A 212 -5.67 -7.06 0.68
C LEU A 212 -5.65 -7.63 2.10
N SER A 213 -6.00 -6.79 3.07
CA SER A 213 -6.20 -7.18 4.47
C SER A 213 -7.57 -6.65 4.86
N MET A 214 -8.38 -7.49 5.50
CA MET A 214 -9.64 -7.05 6.10
C MET A 214 -9.33 -6.34 7.41
N ASP A 215 -9.99 -5.21 7.60
CA ASP A 215 -9.96 -4.35 8.78
C ASP A 215 -11.40 -3.93 9.13
N ASN A 216 -11.58 -3.20 10.23
CA ASN A 216 -12.93 -2.83 10.70
C ASN A 216 -13.58 -1.72 9.84
N GLU A 217 -12.82 -1.08 8.95
CA GLU A 217 -13.30 -0.06 8.00
C GLU A 217 -13.46 -0.63 6.57
N THR A 218 -13.15 -1.92 6.33
CA THR A 218 -13.44 -2.56 5.03
C THR A 218 -14.90 -2.99 4.94
N TYR A 219 -15.56 -2.70 3.82
CA TYR A 219 -16.93 -3.13 3.55
C TYR A 219 -16.98 -4.00 2.29
N ILE A 220 -17.83 -5.03 2.32
CA ILE A 220 -18.06 -5.91 1.19
C ILE A 220 -19.15 -5.27 0.32
N LYS A 221 -18.85 -5.03 -0.97
CA LYS A 221 -19.85 -4.57 -1.92
C LYS A 221 -20.87 -5.69 -2.15
N PRO A 222 -22.19 -5.47 -1.94
CA PRO A 222 -23.19 -6.46 -2.29
C PRO A 222 -23.21 -6.71 -3.81
N PRO A 223 -23.50 -7.95 -4.26
CA PRO A 223 -23.70 -8.23 -5.67
C PRO A 223 -24.86 -7.37 -6.21
N ASN A 224 -24.69 -6.76 -7.38
CA ASN A 224 -25.75 -6.00 -8.02
C ASN A 224 -26.88 -7.00 -8.41
N TYR A 225 -28.10 -6.74 -7.96
CA TYR A 225 -29.34 -7.37 -8.47
C TYR A 225 -29.89 -6.51 -9.61
#